data_AF-A0A973YCG3-F1
#
_entry.id   AF-A0A973YCG3-F1
#
_cell.length_a   1.000
_cell.length_b   1.000
_cell.length_c   1.000
_cell.angle_alpha   90.00
_cell.angle_beta   90.00
_cell.angle_gamma   90.00
#
_symmetry.space_group_name_H-M   'P 1'
#
loop_
_entity.id
_entity.type
_entity.pdbx_description
1 polymer ?
#
loop_
_entity_poly.entity_id
_entity_poly.type
_entity_poly.pdbx_seq_one_letter_code
_entity_poly.pdbx_strand_id
1 'polypeptide(L)'
;HCSDSLAWKLFYMAGCFFVAAQNLEQWEEAVFDKDKGTVCLKTFNLYKKILTLSKGGSEQVVALLKEIRDVNVEEETVRYFGKGYLVVLRFVTGFSHPLTQSAVLGCRSDVEAVAKLITRFLELHRVESPQDLSQSSETEASDADEPQDKH
;
A
#
# COMPACT_ATOMS: atom_id res chain seq x y z
N HIS A 1 46.05 -12.40 -31.40
CA HIS A 1 45.09 -11.33 -31.75
C HIS A 1 43.60 -11.67 -31.53
N CYS A 2 43.20 -12.81 -30.95
CA CYS A 2 41.78 -13.12 -30.69
C CYS A 2 41.34 -12.85 -29.23
N SER A 3 42.29 -12.87 -28.28
CA SER A 3 42.00 -12.72 -26.84
C SER A 3 41.58 -11.30 -26.46
N ASP A 4 42.15 -10.27 -27.10
CA ASP A 4 41.86 -8.87 -26.75
C ASP A 4 40.40 -8.52 -27.04
N SER A 5 39.86 -8.95 -28.20
CA SER A 5 38.46 -8.71 -28.57
C SER A 5 37.47 -9.38 -27.60
N LEU A 6 37.80 -10.57 -27.11
CA LEU A 6 36.94 -11.34 -26.22
C LEU A 6 36.98 -10.77 -24.79
N ALA A 7 38.17 -10.40 -24.30
CA ALA A 7 38.35 -9.75 -23.00
C ALA A 7 37.62 -8.40 -22.93
N TRP A 8 37.73 -7.57 -23.96
CA TRP A 8 36.99 -6.30 -24.03
C TRP A 8 35.47 -6.52 -24.07
N LYS A 9 34.97 -7.48 -24.87
CA LYS A 9 33.54 -7.82 -24.89
C LYS A 9 33.04 -8.32 -23.53
N LEU A 10 33.80 -9.18 -22.86
CA LEU A 10 33.46 -9.65 -21.51
C LEU A 10 33.45 -8.50 -20.50
N PHE A 11 34.42 -7.58 -20.59
CA PHE A 11 34.47 -6.39 -19.74
C PHE A 11 33.23 -5.50 -19.95
N TYR A 12 32.85 -5.23 -21.20
CA TYR A 12 31.63 -4.46 -21.50
C TYR A 12 30.37 -5.17 -21.00
N MET A 13 30.23 -6.47 -21.26
CA MET A 13 29.08 -7.24 -20.79
C MET A 13 28.99 -7.29 -19.27
N ALA A 14 30.12 -7.48 -18.57
CA ALA A 14 30.19 -7.46 -17.12
C ALA A 14 29.87 -6.07 -16.54
N GLY A 15 30.37 -5.00 -17.18
CA GLY A 15 30.07 -3.62 -16.80
C GLY A 15 28.58 -3.29 -16.98
N CYS A 16 27.99 -3.63 -18.12
CA CYS A 16 26.55 -3.47 -18.35
C CYS A 16 25.72 -4.27 -17.34
N PHE A 17 26.11 -5.52 -17.09
CA PHE A 17 25.44 -6.36 -16.10
C PHE A 17 25.54 -5.79 -14.69
N PHE A 18 26.69 -5.26 -14.29
CA PHE A 18 26.88 -4.65 -12.97
C PHE A 18 26.05 -3.38 -12.79
N VAL A 19 25.98 -2.52 -13.81
CA VAL A 19 25.12 -1.31 -13.80
C VAL A 19 23.64 -1.70 -13.74
N ALA A 20 23.23 -2.70 -14.51
CA ALA A 20 21.87 -3.23 -14.46
C ALA A 20 21.57 -3.82 -13.07
N ALA A 21 22.51 -4.58 -12.49
CA ALA A 21 22.38 -5.17 -11.17
C ALA A 21 22.33 -4.13 -10.05
N GLN A 22 23.00 -2.98 -10.20
CA GLN A 22 22.85 -1.86 -9.26
C GLN A 22 21.50 -1.15 -9.40
N ASN A 23 20.93 -1.11 -10.62
CA ASN A 23 19.56 -0.65 -10.88
C ASN A 23 18.50 -1.65 -10.42
N LEU A 24 18.86 -2.90 -10.11
CA LEU A 24 17.98 -3.84 -9.42
C LEU A 24 17.88 -3.39 -7.96
N GLU A 25 17.05 -2.38 -7.76
CA GLU A 25 16.76 -1.69 -6.52
C GLU A 25 16.18 -2.61 -5.44
N GLN A 26 15.87 -1.98 -4.31
CA GLN A 26 15.14 -2.55 -3.20
C GLN A 26 13.82 -3.14 -3.70
N TRP A 27 13.71 -4.47 -3.73
CA TRP A 27 12.46 -5.15 -4.06
C TRP A 27 11.58 -5.23 -2.83
N GLU A 28 10.30 -4.96 -3.02
CA GLU A 28 9.28 -4.97 -1.98
C GLU A 28 8.25 -6.05 -2.28
N GLU A 29 7.95 -6.88 -1.28
CA GLU A 29 7.03 -7.99 -1.38
C GLU A 29 6.02 -7.90 -0.24
N ALA A 30 4.74 -7.69 -0.57
CA ALA A 30 3.63 -7.75 0.38
C ALA A 30 2.88 -9.08 0.19
N VAL A 31 3.01 -9.99 1.16
CA VAL A 31 2.33 -11.30 1.14
C VAL A 31 1.16 -11.28 2.12
N PHE A 32 -0.04 -11.38 1.58
CA PHE A 32 -1.28 -11.50 2.37
C PHE A 32 -1.65 -12.98 2.48
N ASP A 33 -1.43 -13.58 3.65
CA ASP A 33 -1.73 -14.98 3.93
C ASP A 33 -3.07 -15.08 4.67
N LYS A 34 -4.14 -15.46 3.96
CA LYS A 34 -5.48 -15.64 4.54
C LYS A 34 -5.57 -16.86 5.46
N ASP A 35 -4.81 -17.92 5.17
CA ASP A 35 -4.85 -19.15 5.97
C ASP A 35 -4.23 -18.92 7.35
N LYS A 36 -3.15 -18.13 7.41
CA LYS A 36 -2.51 -17.74 8.67
C LYS A 36 -3.06 -16.45 9.28
N GLY A 37 -3.82 -15.66 8.52
CA GLY A 37 -4.33 -14.36 8.95
C GLY A 37 -3.22 -13.33 9.18
N THR A 38 -2.15 -13.38 8.40
CA THR A 38 -0.99 -12.48 8.52
C THR A 38 -0.69 -11.75 7.23
N VAL A 39 -0.31 -10.48 7.32
CA VAL A 39 0.36 -9.74 6.25
C VAL A 39 1.86 -9.68 6.54
N CYS A 40 2.68 -10.07 5.57
CA CYS A 40 4.12 -9.97 5.64
C CYS A 40 4.58 -8.95 4.60
N LEU A 41 5.10 -7.81 5.05
CA LEU A 41 5.76 -6.82 4.20
C LEU A 41 7.26 -7.09 4.30
N LYS A 42 7.88 -7.47 3.19
CA LYS A 42 9.31 -7.74 3.11
C LYS A 42 9.95 -6.77 2.16
N THR A 43 11.10 -6.27 2.57
CA THR A 43 11.96 -5.45 1.73
C THR A 43 13.30 -6.16 1.60
N PHE A 44 13.73 -6.44 0.37
CA PHE A 44 15.01 -7.10 0.10
C PHE A 44 15.82 -6.37 -0.96
N ASN A 45 17.11 -6.19 -0.69
CA ASN A 45 18.03 -5.60 -1.66
C ASN A 45 18.51 -6.69 -2.62
N LEU A 46 18.01 -6.68 -3.86
CA LEU A 46 18.27 -7.75 -4.83
C LEU A 46 19.75 -7.84 -5.19
N TYR A 47 20.42 -6.69 -5.37
CA TYR A 47 21.87 -6.60 -5.54
C TYR A 47 22.64 -7.28 -4.39
N LYS A 48 22.29 -6.96 -3.14
CA LYS A 48 22.92 -7.57 -1.95
C LYS A 48 22.65 -9.08 -1.91
N LYS A 49 21.45 -9.53 -2.27
CA LYS A 49 21.11 -10.96 -2.33
C LYS A 49 21.95 -11.71 -3.38
N ILE A 50 22.14 -11.12 -4.56
CA ILE A 50 22.96 -11.69 -5.64
C ILE A 50 24.45 -11.69 -5.26
N LEU A 51 24.96 -10.56 -4.80
CA LEU A 51 26.40 -10.42 -4.49
C LEU A 51 26.84 -11.22 -3.29
N THR A 52 26.01 -11.28 -2.25
CA THR A 52 26.43 -11.89 -1.00
C THR A 52 26.12 -13.39 -1.00
N LEU A 53 25.33 -13.91 -1.96
CA LEU A 53 24.81 -15.29 -1.98
C LEU A 53 24.25 -15.76 -0.61
N SER A 54 23.89 -14.78 0.24
CA SER A 54 23.79 -14.97 1.69
C SER A 54 22.35 -15.00 2.14
N LYS A 55 22.12 -15.82 3.17
CA LYS A 55 20.99 -15.82 4.13
C LYS A 55 20.93 -14.50 4.94
N GLY A 56 21.13 -13.34 4.32
CA GLY A 56 21.11 -12.04 4.99
C GLY A 56 19.68 -11.53 5.12
N GLY A 57 19.26 -11.26 6.36
CA GLY A 57 17.89 -10.88 6.73
C GLY A 57 17.38 -9.69 5.93
N SER A 58 16.27 -9.91 5.22
CA SER A 58 15.36 -8.87 4.77
C SER A 58 14.69 -8.24 5.97
N GLU A 59 14.49 -6.92 5.95
CA GLU A 59 13.57 -6.29 6.88
C GLU A 59 12.18 -6.84 6.57
N GLN A 60 11.62 -7.56 7.55
CA GLN A 60 10.30 -8.15 7.46
C GLN A 60 9.45 -7.57 8.57
N VAL A 61 8.35 -6.93 8.19
CA VAL A 61 7.29 -6.51 9.10
C VAL A 61 6.15 -7.49 8.93
N VAL A 62 5.82 -8.21 10.00
CA VAL A 62 4.64 -9.09 10.05
C VAL A 62 3.59 -8.39 10.88
N ALA A 63 2.42 -8.18 10.30
CA ALA A 63 1.24 -7.67 11.01
C ALA A 63 0.07 -8.62 10.82
N LEU A 64 -0.95 -8.52 11.67
CA LEU A 64 -2.13 -9.38 11.55
C LEU A 64 -3.08 -8.81 10.51
N LEU A 65 -3.65 -9.69 9.68
CA LEU A 65 -4.58 -9.28 8.62
C LEU A 65 -5.82 -8.58 9.19
N LYS A 66 -6.27 -9.02 10.38
CA LYS A 66 -7.38 -8.42 11.15
C LYS A 66 -7.12 -7.00 11.63
N GLU A 67 -5.85 -6.59 11.68
CA GLU A 67 -5.47 -5.24 12.10
C GLU A 67 -5.54 -4.27 10.92
N ILE A 68 -5.60 -4.74 9.67
CA ILE A 68 -5.82 -3.88 8.52
C ILE A 68 -7.28 -3.44 8.54
N ARG A 69 -7.50 -2.13 8.67
CA ARG A 69 -8.82 -1.51 8.63
C ARG A 69 -9.21 -1.15 7.20
N ASP A 70 -8.28 -0.55 6.46
CA ASP A 70 -8.58 0.04 5.16
C ASP A 70 -7.33 0.12 4.27
N VAL A 71 -7.53 0.32 2.97
CA VAL A 71 -6.48 0.53 1.97
C VAL A 71 -6.79 1.82 1.20
N ASN A 72 -5.93 2.83 1.36
CA ASN A 72 -6.09 4.14 0.75
C ASN A 72 -5.03 4.44 -0.31
N VAL A 73 -5.32 5.41 -1.16
CA VAL A 73 -4.35 5.98 -2.08
C VAL A 73 -3.94 7.36 -1.57
N GLU A 74 -2.65 7.54 -1.33
CA GLU A 74 -2.07 8.81 -0.89
C GLU A 74 -1.30 9.48 -2.04
N GLU A 75 -1.45 10.80 -2.18
CA GLU A 75 -0.71 11.59 -3.16
C GLU A 75 0.59 12.10 -2.54
N GLU A 76 1.71 11.78 -3.17
CA GLU A 76 3.03 12.25 -2.78
C GLU A 76 3.55 13.24 -3.84
N THR A 77 4.04 14.40 -3.41
CA THR A 77 4.67 15.35 -4.32
C THR A 77 6.13 14.97 -4.53
N VAL A 78 6.45 14.41 -5.68
CA VAL A 78 7.80 14.01 -6.05
C VAL A 78 8.53 15.22 -6.62
N ARG A 79 9.64 15.61 -6.00
CA ARG A 79 10.46 16.75 -6.47
C ARG A 79 10.81 16.56 -7.94
N TYR A 80 10.54 17.58 -8.77
CA TYR A 80 10.76 17.61 -10.23
C TYR A 80 9.87 16.69 -11.08
N PHE A 81 9.27 15.64 -10.52
CA PHE A 81 8.45 14.67 -11.26
C PHE A 81 6.93 14.87 -11.06
N GLY A 82 6.53 15.82 -10.22
CA GLY A 82 5.13 16.22 -10.06
C GLY A 82 4.39 15.37 -9.02
N LYS A 83 3.20 14.88 -9.37
CA LYS A 83 2.34 14.09 -8.47
C LYS A 83 2.60 12.60 -8.66
N GLY A 84 2.92 11.92 -7.57
CA GLY A 84 2.96 10.47 -7.47
C GLY A 84 1.84 9.95 -6.57
N TYR A 85 1.51 8.67 -6.71
CA TYR A 85 0.46 8.01 -5.94
C TYR A 85 0.97 6.72 -5.30
N LEU A 86 0.61 6.48 -4.05
CA LEU A 86 1.00 5.33 -3.24
C LEU A 86 -0.24 4.58 -2.75
N VAL A 87 -0.18 3.26 -2.71
CA VAL A 87 -1.16 2.45 -1.96
C VAL A 87 -0.69 2.31 -0.53
N VAL A 88 -1.55 2.64 0.44
CA VAL A 88 -1.23 2.68 1.85
C VAL A 88 -2.21 1.82 2.65
N LEU A 89 -1.68 0.86 3.41
CA LEU A 89 -2.45 0.08 4.37
C LEU A 89 -2.66 0.90 5.64
N ARG A 90 -3.90 0.98 6.12
CA ARG A 90 -4.26 1.61 7.40
C ARG A 90 -4.60 0.55 8.42
N PHE A 91 -3.94 0.62 9.57
CA PHE A 91 -4.13 -0.33 10.65
C PHE A 91 -5.04 0.23 11.75
N VAL A 92 -5.75 -0.64 12.47
CA VAL A 92 -6.66 -0.28 13.57
C VAL A 92 -5.97 0.45 14.72
N THR A 93 -4.67 0.22 14.88
CA THR A 93 -3.75 0.86 15.83
C THR A 93 -3.44 2.31 15.46
N GLY A 94 -3.84 2.77 14.27
CA GLY A 94 -3.67 4.14 13.79
C GLY A 94 -2.39 4.38 12.98
N PHE A 95 -1.51 3.39 12.82
CA PHE A 95 -0.37 3.53 11.90
C PHE A 95 -0.78 3.24 10.45
N SER A 96 -0.11 3.92 9.53
CA SER A 96 -0.24 3.73 8.09
C SER A 96 1.07 3.19 7.53
N HIS A 97 1.01 2.26 6.57
CA HIS A 97 2.20 1.70 5.94
C HIS A 97 2.03 1.66 4.42
N PRO A 98 2.87 2.38 3.66
CA PRO A 98 2.84 2.32 2.20
C PRO A 98 3.29 0.93 1.74
N LEU A 99 2.65 0.40 0.70
CA LEU A 99 3.04 -0.88 0.11
C LEU A 99 4.33 -0.78 -0.70
N THR A 100 4.63 0.41 -1.19
CA THR A 100 5.85 0.70 -1.95
C THR A 100 6.57 1.91 -1.37
N GLN A 101 7.90 1.91 -1.40
CA GLN A 101 8.72 3.04 -0.95
C GLN A 101 8.63 4.27 -1.86
N SER A 102 8.36 4.05 -3.15
CA SER A 102 8.29 5.12 -4.15
C SER A 102 6.89 5.25 -4.73
N ALA A 103 6.47 6.49 -4.91
CA ALA A 103 5.19 6.81 -5.53
C ALA A 103 5.19 6.53 -7.03
N VAL A 104 4.08 5.96 -7.52
CA VAL A 104 3.87 5.74 -8.95
C VAL A 104 3.47 7.05 -9.61
N LEU A 105 4.23 7.48 -10.61
CA LEU A 105 3.99 8.73 -11.33
C LEU A 105 2.84 8.60 -12.34
N GLY A 106 2.05 9.66 -12.47
CA GLY A 106 1.21 9.90 -13.66
C GLY A 106 -0.14 9.17 -13.76
N CYS A 107 -0.35 8.04 -13.07
CA CYS A 107 -1.58 7.24 -13.23
C CYS A 107 -2.28 6.89 -11.90
N ARG A 108 -3.01 7.85 -11.34
CA ARG A 108 -3.81 7.64 -10.11
C ARG A 108 -4.83 6.49 -10.22
N SER A 109 -5.48 6.37 -11.39
CA SER A 109 -6.53 5.36 -11.63
C SER A 109 -6.04 3.93 -11.42
N ASP A 110 -4.81 3.65 -11.85
CA ASP A 110 -4.23 2.31 -11.79
C ASP A 110 -3.88 1.95 -10.34
N VAL A 111 -3.33 2.93 -9.61
CA VAL A 111 -3.05 2.81 -8.18
C VAL A 111 -4.36 2.60 -7.39
N GLU A 112 -5.44 3.32 -7.73
CA GLU A 112 -6.76 3.09 -7.16
C GLU A 112 -7.35 1.72 -7.52
N ALA A 113 -7.11 1.22 -8.74
CA ALA A 113 -7.55 -0.11 -9.14
C ALA A 113 -6.84 -1.19 -8.31
N VAL A 114 -5.54 -1.03 -8.07
CA VAL A 114 -4.76 -1.91 -7.18
C VAL A 114 -5.29 -1.83 -5.75
N ALA A 115 -5.53 -0.63 -5.20
CA ALA A 115 -6.11 -0.47 -3.87
C ALA A 115 -7.46 -1.21 -3.77
N LYS A 116 -8.37 -1.02 -4.73
CA LYS A 116 -9.67 -1.72 -4.78
C LYS A 116 -9.53 -3.23 -4.87
N LEU A 117 -8.55 -3.75 -5.62
CA LEU A 117 -8.27 -5.19 -5.70
C LEU A 117 -7.85 -5.74 -4.33
N ILE A 118 -6.97 -5.03 -3.62
CA ILE A 118 -6.51 -5.43 -2.29
C ILE A 118 -7.66 -5.36 -1.28
N THR A 119 -8.45 -4.27 -1.28
CA THR A 119 -9.64 -4.14 -0.42
C THR A 119 -10.63 -5.29 -0.62
N ARG A 120 -10.90 -5.66 -1.88
CA ARG A 120 -11.76 -6.81 -2.21
C ARG A 120 -11.15 -8.13 -1.79
N PHE A 121 -9.85 -8.32 -2.05
CA PHE A 121 -9.14 -9.52 -1.65
C PHE A 121 -9.19 -9.70 -0.13
N LEU A 122 -8.97 -8.63 0.64
CA LEU A 122 -9.00 -8.66 2.10
C LEU A 122 -10.41 -8.64 2.70
N GLU A 123 -11.45 -8.49 1.88
CA GLU A 123 -12.86 -8.42 2.32
C GLU A 123 -13.11 -7.33 3.37
N LEU A 124 -12.32 -6.24 3.35
CA LEU A 124 -12.42 -5.14 4.34
C LEU A 124 -13.77 -4.41 4.28
N HIS A 125 -14.53 -4.59 3.21
CA HIS A 125 -15.87 -4.03 3.04
C HIS A 125 -16.98 -4.76 3.83
N ARG A 126 -16.64 -5.70 4.71
CA ARG A 126 -17.61 -6.41 5.54
C ARG A 126 -17.84 -5.66 6.86
N VAL A 127 -18.82 -4.72 6.82
CA VAL A 127 -19.51 -3.99 7.93
C VAL A 127 -18.75 -2.74 8.42
N GLU A 128 -19.25 -1.50 8.29
CA GLU A 128 -20.54 -0.98 8.77
C GLU A 128 -21.56 -0.63 7.67
N SER A 129 -22.75 -1.22 7.79
CA SER A 129 -23.97 -0.72 7.18
C SER A 129 -24.27 0.68 7.77
N PRO A 130 -24.61 1.71 6.97
CA PRO A 130 -25.06 3.02 7.47
C PRO A 130 -26.40 3.01 8.23
N GLN A 131 -26.93 1.85 8.61
CA GLN A 131 -28.29 1.72 9.15
C GLN A 131 -28.39 1.90 10.67
N ASP A 132 -27.29 1.95 11.43
CA ASP A 132 -27.31 2.08 12.90
C ASP A 132 -27.17 3.52 13.44
N LEU A 133 -27.28 4.55 12.60
CA LEU A 133 -27.39 5.95 13.05
C LEU A 133 -28.80 6.54 12.93
N SER A 134 -29.80 5.72 12.58
CA SER A 134 -31.14 6.18 12.23
C SER A 134 -32.22 5.67 13.19
N GLN A 135 -32.02 5.68 14.51
CA GLN A 135 -33.12 5.38 15.46
C GLN A 135 -32.79 5.73 16.93
N SER A 136 -32.62 7.01 17.23
CA SER A 136 -32.84 7.51 18.60
C SER A 136 -33.01 9.02 18.63
N SER A 137 -34.12 9.53 18.09
CA SER A 137 -34.71 10.76 18.61
C SER A 137 -36.17 10.88 18.17
N GLU A 138 -36.98 9.91 18.58
CA GLU A 138 -38.43 10.08 18.66
C GLU A 138 -38.80 10.27 20.14
N THR A 139 -39.18 11.49 20.51
CA THR A 139 -40.08 11.70 21.64
C THR A 139 -41.11 12.70 21.15
N GLU A 140 -42.27 12.16 20.84
CA GLU A 140 -43.49 12.89 20.54
C GLU A 140 -43.98 13.66 21.78
N ALA A 141 -44.50 14.86 21.56
CA ALA A 141 -45.59 15.41 22.34
C ALA A 141 -46.49 16.22 21.39
N SER A 142 -47.61 15.59 21.04
CA SER A 142 -48.69 16.10 20.21
C SER A 142 -49.60 17.05 21.01
N ASP A 143 -50.10 18.06 20.29
CA ASP A 143 -51.34 18.85 20.43
C ASP A 143 -51.72 19.48 21.78
N ALA A 144 -52.01 20.79 21.77
CA ALA A 144 -53.37 21.27 21.54
C ALA A 144 -53.54 22.77 21.90
N ASP A 145 -54.19 23.46 20.97
CA ASP A 145 -55.16 24.57 21.12
C ASP A 145 -54.76 25.96 21.66
N GLU A 146 -55.12 26.94 20.83
CA GLU A 146 -55.23 28.37 21.06
C GLU A 146 -56.25 28.67 22.18
N PRO A 147 -56.14 29.83 22.85
CA PRO A 147 -57.30 30.71 22.74
C PRO A 147 -56.94 32.19 22.57
N GLN A 148 -57.69 32.84 21.68
CA GLN A 148 -58.03 34.26 21.77
C GLN A 148 -58.80 34.52 23.08
N ASP A 149 -58.51 35.58 23.82
CA ASP A 149 -59.42 36.75 23.88
C ASP A 149 -58.81 37.92 24.67
N LYS A 150 -59.41 39.08 24.41
CA LYS A 150 -59.13 40.46 24.82
C LYS A 150 -59.36 40.72 26.31
N HIS A 151 -58.59 41.67 26.86
CA HIS A 151 -59.11 42.87 27.52
C HIS A 151 -58.05 43.95 27.63
#